data_AF-A0A101SHR4-F1
#
_entry.id   AF-A0A101SHR4-F1
#
_cell.length_a   1.000
_cell.length_b   1.000
_cell.length_c   1.000
_cell.angle_alpha   90.00
_cell.angle_beta   90.00
_cell.angle_gamma   90.00
#
_symmetry.space_group_name_H-M   'P 1'
#
loop_
_entity.id
_entity.type
_entity.pdbx_description
1 polymer ?
#
loop_
_entity_poly.entity_id
_entity_poly.type
_entity_poly.pdbx_seq_one_letter_code
_entity_poly.pdbx_strand_id
1 'polypeptide(L)'
;MSLSADGAGWTPLHFAAQAQEPVIVEELLAAGVSVDVPDGQGNTALWRAVFSYRGDPAVLRLLLAAGRRLTRATLASWRTA
;
A
#
# COMPACT_ATOMS: atom_id res chain seq x y z
N MET A 1 -3.63 -9.28 9.94
CA MET A 1 -4.30 -8.24 10.75
C MET A 1 -4.59 -7.06 9.84
N SER A 2 -5.86 -6.69 9.64
CA SER A 2 -6.20 -5.46 8.92
C SER A 2 -6.13 -4.31 9.91
N LEU A 3 -5.16 -3.39 9.78
CA LEU A 3 -5.16 -2.15 10.56
C LEU A 3 -6.41 -1.36 10.12
N SER A 4 -7.29 -1.09 11.07
CA SER A 4 -8.63 -0.53 10.83
C SER A 4 -8.56 0.78 10.04
N ALA A 5 -9.35 0.86 8.98
CA ALA A 5 -9.55 2.08 8.23
C ALA A 5 -10.38 3.11 9.03
N ASP A 6 -10.21 4.39 8.72
CA ASP A 6 -11.07 5.45 9.27
C ASP A 6 -12.47 5.47 8.61
N GLY A 7 -13.28 6.45 8.99
CA GLY A 7 -14.64 6.61 8.44
C GLY A 7 -14.69 6.90 6.92
N ALA A 8 -13.58 7.26 6.30
CA ALA A 8 -13.44 7.47 4.86
C ALA A 8 -12.75 6.30 4.16
N GLY A 9 -12.49 5.19 4.85
CA GLY A 9 -11.79 4.03 4.30
C GLY A 9 -10.26 4.19 4.25
N TRP A 10 -9.70 5.25 4.85
CA TRP A 10 -8.25 5.43 4.87
C TRP A 10 -7.59 4.50 5.88
N THR A 11 -6.67 3.69 5.39
CA THR A 11 -5.75 2.93 6.22
C THR A 11 -4.54 3.79 6.62
N PRO A 12 -3.77 3.41 7.66
CA PRO A 12 -2.51 4.06 7.99
C PRO A 12 -1.55 4.19 6.79
N LEU A 13 -1.59 3.22 5.88
CA LEU A 13 -0.77 3.24 4.66
C LEU A 13 -1.18 4.35 3.68
N HIS A 14 -2.47 4.73 3.62
CA HIS A 14 -2.92 5.87 2.82
C HIS A 14 -2.35 7.18 3.34
N PHE A 15 -2.38 7.39 4.66
CA PHE A 15 -1.81 8.58 5.29
C PHE A 15 -0.30 8.67 5.09
N ALA A 16 0.43 7.59 5.34
CA ALA A 16 1.88 7.55 5.15
C ALA A 16 2.28 7.78 3.67
N ALA A 17 1.52 7.20 2.75
CA ALA A 17 1.73 7.38 1.31
C ALA A 17 1.47 8.84 0.87
N GLN A 18 0.38 9.45 1.31
CA GLN A 18 0.08 10.85 1.03
C GLN A 18 1.15 11.79 1.60
N ALA A 19 1.63 11.51 2.82
CA ALA A 19 2.65 12.30 3.49
C ALA A 19 4.04 12.19 2.84
N GLN A 20 4.27 11.20 1.95
CA GLN A 20 5.56 10.89 1.35
C GLN A 20 6.62 10.49 2.39
N GLU A 21 6.22 9.73 3.42
CA GLU A 21 7.09 9.30 4.54
C GLU A 21 7.56 7.84 4.36
N PRO A 22 8.73 7.59 3.74
CA PRO A 22 9.17 6.24 3.40
C PRO A 22 9.40 5.34 4.61
N VAL A 23 9.91 5.89 5.73
CA VAL A 23 10.18 5.12 6.95
C VAL A 23 8.88 4.55 7.53
N ILE A 24 7.82 5.35 7.60
CA ILE A 24 6.51 4.90 8.10
C ILE A 24 5.92 3.86 7.15
N VAL A 25 6.08 4.05 5.84
CA VAL A 25 5.65 3.06 4.83
C VAL A 25 6.37 1.73 5.04
N GLU A 26 7.69 1.71 5.24
CA GLU A 26 8.45 0.48 5.49
C GLU A 26 7.96 -0.27 6.74
N GLU A 27 7.76 0.43 7.86
CA GLU A 27 7.25 -0.17 9.10
C GLU A 27 5.86 -0.78 8.92
N LEU A 28 4.96 -0.06 8.24
CA LEU A 28 3.62 -0.57 7.94
C LEU A 28 3.66 -1.80 7.03
N LEU A 29 4.52 -1.80 6.01
CA LEU A 29 4.71 -2.94 5.12
C LEU A 29 5.30 -4.15 5.86
N ALA A 30 6.25 -3.93 6.78
CA ALA A 30 6.84 -4.97 7.62
C ALA A 30 5.80 -5.63 8.55
N ALA A 31 4.79 -4.86 8.99
CA ALA A 31 3.66 -5.39 9.75
C ALA A 31 2.69 -6.27 8.92
N GLY A 32 2.94 -6.46 7.62
CA GLY A 32 2.15 -7.35 6.76
C GLY A 32 0.76 -6.80 6.42
N VAL A 33 0.62 -5.47 6.38
CA VAL A 33 -0.62 -4.82 5.96
C VAL A 33 -0.88 -5.07 4.47
N SER A 34 -2.16 -5.14 4.10
CA SER A 34 -2.54 -5.20 2.69
C SER A 34 -2.33 -3.83 2.04
N VAL A 35 -1.62 -3.82 0.91
CA VAL A 35 -1.27 -2.60 0.16
C VAL A 35 -2.34 -2.19 -0.86
N ASP A 36 -3.21 -3.11 -1.22
CA ASP A 36 -4.24 -2.97 -2.25
C ASP A 36 -5.62 -2.64 -1.68
N VAL A 37 -5.69 -2.19 -0.41
CA VAL A 37 -6.95 -1.77 0.21
C VAL A 37 -7.39 -0.45 -0.42
N PRO A 38 -8.56 -0.36 -1.06
CA PRO A 38 -9.10 0.91 -1.53
C PRO A 38 -9.72 1.70 -0.37
N ASP A 39 -9.55 3.03 -0.40
CA ASP A 39 -10.34 3.95 0.41
C ASP A 39 -11.76 4.14 -0.14
N GLY A 40 -12.56 4.99 0.51
CA GLY A 40 -13.95 5.26 0.12
C GLY A 40 -14.12 5.85 -1.29
N GLN A 41 -13.05 6.35 -1.90
CA GLN A 41 -13.03 6.86 -3.28
C GLN A 41 -12.47 5.84 -4.27
N GLY A 42 -12.15 4.62 -3.83
CA GLY A 42 -11.53 3.58 -4.65
C GLY A 42 -10.02 3.77 -4.83
N ASN A 43 -9.38 4.71 -4.13
CA ASN A 43 -7.96 4.97 -4.27
C ASN A 43 -7.16 4.07 -3.33
N THR A 44 -6.06 3.50 -3.80
CA THR A 44 -5.12 2.76 -2.95
C THR A 44 -4.07 3.68 -2.35
N ALA A 45 -3.27 3.17 -1.41
CA ALA A 45 -2.11 3.90 -0.90
C ALA A 45 -1.15 4.33 -2.03
N LEU A 46 -0.95 3.49 -3.06
CA LEU A 46 -0.12 3.86 -4.21
C LEU A 46 -0.71 5.05 -4.97
N TRP A 47 -2.04 5.10 -5.17
CA TRP A 47 -2.69 6.23 -5.81
C TRP A 47 -2.45 7.52 -5.02
N ARG A 48 -2.57 7.47 -3.69
CA ARG A 48 -2.31 8.63 -2.81
C ARG A 48 -0.85 9.10 -2.90
N ALA A 49 0.11 8.17 -2.98
CA ALA A 49 1.51 8.51 -3.17
C ALA A 49 1.79 9.21 -4.51
N VAL A 50 1.15 8.76 -5.60
CA VAL A 50 1.28 9.38 -6.92
C VAL A 50 0.65 10.78 -6.92
N PHE A 51 -0.56 10.92 -6.38
CA PHE A 51 -1.27 12.20 -6.33
C PHE A 51 -0.52 13.27 -5.54
N SER A 52 0.21 12.88 -4.49
CA SER A 52 0.97 13.79 -3.62
C SER A 52 2.48 13.78 -3.89
N TYR A 53 2.91 13.32 -5.07
CA TYR A 53 4.32 13.19 -5.43
C TYR A 53 5.07 14.53 -5.41
N ARG A 54 6.25 14.54 -4.78
CA ARG A 54 7.09 15.75 -4.62
C ARG A 54 8.49 15.63 -5.24
N GLY A 55 8.71 14.62 -6.10
CA GLY A 55 10.00 14.41 -6.78
C GLY A 55 10.87 13.32 -6.15
N ASP A 56 10.50 12.76 -4.99
CA ASP A 56 11.18 11.62 -4.37
C ASP A 56 10.41 10.32 -4.63
N PRO A 57 10.96 9.36 -5.41
CA PRO A 57 10.29 8.11 -5.72
C PRO A 57 10.34 7.06 -4.61
N ALA A 58 10.93 7.34 -3.44
CA ALA A 58 11.13 6.36 -2.37
C ALA A 58 9.83 5.62 -1.99
N VAL A 59 8.77 6.36 -1.66
CA VAL A 59 7.47 5.77 -1.29
C VAL A 59 6.85 4.97 -2.44
N LEU A 60 6.93 5.46 -3.68
CA LEU A 60 6.41 4.74 -4.85
C LEU A 60 7.15 3.40 -5.04
N ARG A 61 8.48 3.41 -4.89
CA ARG A 61 9.30 2.19 -5.00
C ARG A 61 8.93 1.17 -3.94
N LEU A 62 8.72 1.60 -2.70
CA LEU A 62 8.32 0.72 -1.60
C LEU A 62 6.96 0.07 -1.86
N LEU A 63 5.95 0.87 -2.21
CA LEU A 63 4.60 0.38 -2.49
C LEU A 63 4.56 -0.55 -3.72
N LEU A 64 5.28 -0.21 -4.79
CA LEU A 64 5.39 -1.07 -5.98
C LEU A 64 6.10 -2.39 -5.67
N ALA A 65 7.17 -2.36 -4.86
CA ALA A 65 7.89 -3.57 -4.46
C ALA A 65 6.99 -4.48 -3.61
N ALA A 66 6.18 -3.90 -2.71
CA ALA A 66 5.23 -4.63 -1.89
C ALA A 66 4.11 -5.28 -2.73
N GLY A 67 3.52 -4.55 -3.68
CA GLY A 67 2.51 -5.11 -4.60
C GLY A 67 3.05 -6.26 -5.46
N ARG A 68 4.31 -6.18 -5.90
CA ARG A 68 4.98 -7.26 -6.65
C ARG A 68 5.33 -8.48 -5.78
N ARG A 69 5.43 -8.35 -4.46
CA ARG A 69 5.69 -9.48 -3.56
C ARG A 69 4.48 -10.40 -3.45
N LEU A 70 3.27 -9.87 -3.60
CA LEU A 70 2.02 -10.64 -3.54
C LEU A 70 1.84 -11.57 -4.76
N THR A 71 2.43 -11.26 -5.91
CA THR A 71 2.30 -12.07 -7.14
C THR A 71 3.25 -13.26 -7.23
N ARG A 72 4.19 -13.48 -6.28
CA ARG A 72 4.99 -14.73 -6.28
C ARG A 72 4.47 -15.78 -5.30
N ALA A 73 3.84 -15.36 -4.21
CA ALA A 73 3.28 -16.27 -3.20
C ALA A 73 1.84 -16.70 -3.52
N THR A 74 1.06 -15.86 -4.19
CA THR A 74 -0.38 -16.12 -4.39
C THR A 74 -0.69 -16.88 -5.69
N LEU A 75 0.24 -16.95 -6.67
CA LEU A 75 -0.02 -17.67 -7.93
C LEU A 75 0.28 -19.17 -7.90
N ALA A 76 0.74 -19.69 -6.76
CA ALA A 76 0.81 -21.13 -6.53
C ALA A 76 -0.56 -21.76 -6.24
N SER A 77 -1.58 -20.97 -5.88
CA SER A 77 -2.89 -21.47 -5.45
C SER A 77 -4.02 -21.35 -6.47
N TRP A 78 -3.79 -20.82 -7.68
CA TRP A 78 -4.84 -20.71 -8.71
C TRP A 78 -4.51 -21.36 -10.06
N ARG A 79 -3.40 -22.11 -10.17
CA ARG A 79 -3.07 -22.88 -11.39
C ARG A 79 -3.42 -24.37 -11.32
N THR A 80 -4.15 -24.81 -10.29
CA THR A 80 -4.61 -26.20 -10.14
C THR A 80 -6.09 -26.29 -9.76
N ALA A 81 -6.94 -25.49 -10.39
CA ALA A 81 -8.37 -25.76 -10.44
C ALA A 81 -8.83 -25.70 -11.90
#